data_AF-A0A7S0XI07-F1
#
_entry.id   AF-A0A7S0XI07-F1
#
_cell.length_a   1.000
_cell.length_b   1.000
_cell.length_c   1.000
_cell.angle_alpha   90.00
_cell.angle_beta   90.00
_cell.angle_gamma   90.00
#
_symmetry.space_group_name_H-M   'P 1'
#
loop_
_entity.id
_entity.type
_entity.pdbx_description
1 polymer ?
#
loop_
_entity_poly.entity_id
_entity_poly.type
_entity_poly.pdbx_seq_one_letter_code
_entity_poly.pdbx_strand_id
1 'polypeptide(L)'
;VTDHKATRNTTIKAPRRGCHLVQDSVESAMRPAARPATSGARPGLVNLLLRHTSASLTVNENADPTVRTDMEGALNRLVPEAWNDSMFTHVDEGPDDMPAHVKSTLFGVTLSIPVDADGRLKMGTWQGVYLCEHRNVGGFGGGHAREVVVTAPGGGRSEANTAGQTTLTVTAPGRGCHDITALIEAELAPGGGLGVGRGGGGG
;
A
#
# COMPACT_ATOMS: atom_id res chain seq x y z
N VAL A 1 -11.23 -23.16 -13.28
CA VAL A 1 -10.11 -22.21 -13.10
C VAL A 1 -9.76 -22.19 -11.63
N THR A 2 -8.65 -22.82 -11.24
CA THR A 2 -8.14 -22.73 -9.86
C THR A 2 -7.55 -21.34 -9.69
N ASP A 3 -8.01 -20.58 -8.70
CA ASP A 3 -7.45 -19.25 -8.43
C ASP A 3 -5.97 -19.40 -8.06
N HIS A 4 -5.10 -18.89 -8.93
CA HIS A 4 -3.65 -18.96 -8.78
C HIS A 4 -3.12 -17.85 -7.86
N LYS A 5 -4.00 -17.03 -7.27
CA LYS A 5 -3.68 -16.01 -6.28
C LYS A 5 -4.64 -16.17 -5.11
N ALA A 6 -4.14 -15.92 -3.90
CA ALA A 6 -4.97 -15.87 -2.71
C ALA A 6 -5.01 -14.43 -2.22
N THR A 7 -6.17 -13.79 -2.32
CA THR A 7 -6.42 -12.46 -1.77
C THR A 7 -7.19 -12.59 -0.47
N ARG A 8 -6.71 -11.92 0.58
CA ARG A 8 -7.33 -11.91 1.91
C ARG A 8 -7.22 -10.53 2.54
N ASN A 9 -8.24 -10.15 3.29
CA ASN A 9 -8.20 -8.94 4.11
C ASN A 9 -7.80 -9.33 5.54
N THR A 10 -6.98 -8.49 6.16
CA THR A 10 -6.62 -8.60 7.58
C THR A 10 -6.68 -7.22 8.22
N THR A 11 -6.77 -7.19 9.55
CA THR A 11 -6.70 -5.95 10.32
C THR A 11 -5.43 -5.96 11.16
N ILE A 12 -4.63 -4.92 11.03
CA ILE A 12 -3.45 -4.64 11.86
C ILE A 12 -3.77 -3.41 12.69
N LYS A 13 -3.50 -3.45 14.00
CA LYS A 13 -3.76 -2.33 14.91
C LYS A 13 -2.45 -1.71 15.35
N ALA A 14 -2.24 -0.43 15.03
CA ALA A 14 -1.18 0.34 15.67
C ALA A 14 -1.60 0.70 17.10
N PRO A 15 -0.67 0.71 18.08
CA PRO A 15 -1.03 1.05 19.46
C PRO A 15 -1.39 2.55 19.62
N ARG A 16 -0.70 3.41 18.86
CA ARG A 16 -0.80 4.88 18.87
C ARG A 16 -0.23 5.43 17.57
N ARG A 17 -0.26 6.75 17.39
CA ARG A 17 0.59 7.43 16.41
C ARG A 17 2.07 7.02 16.52
N GLY A 18 2.72 6.87 15.38
CA GLY A 18 4.14 6.58 15.23
C GLY A 18 4.43 5.50 14.20
N CYS A 19 5.72 5.18 14.06
CA CYS A 19 6.20 4.05 13.26
C CYS A 19 6.23 2.76 14.08
N HIS A 20 5.56 1.71 13.62
CA HIS A 20 5.46 0.43 14.34
C HIS A 20 5.94 -0.72 13.48
N LEU A 21 6.84 -1.54 14.02
CA LEU A 21 7.20 -2.83 13.42
C LEU A 21 6.00 -3.77 13.52
N VAL A 22 5.44 -4.19 12.39
CA VAL A 22 4.25 -5.05 12.30
C VAL A 22 4.53 -6.37 11.59
N GLN A 23 5.81 -6.74 11.49
CA GLN A 23 6.28 -7.93 10.79
C GLN A 23 5.48 -9.19 11.15
N ASP A 24 5.34 -9.49 12.44
CA ASP A 24 4.65 -10.70 12.90
C ASP A 24 3.17 -10.72 12.51
N SER A 25 2.50 -9.57 12.57
CA SER A 25 1.11 -9.42 12.16
C SER A 25 0.93 -9.66 10.66
N VAL A 26 1.85 -9.11 9.86
CA VAL A 26 1.89 -9.30 8.40
C VAL A 26 2.15 -10.76 8.06
N GLU A 27 3.18 -11.37 8.64
CA GLU A 27 3.49 -12.78 8.40
C GLU A 27 2.34 -13.70 8.82
N SER A 28 1.72 -13.45 9.98
CA SER A 28 0.56 -14.22 10.43
C SER A 28 -0.61 -14.12 9.45
N ALA A 29 -0.88 -12.93 8.93
CA ALA A 29 -1.91 -12.72 7.92
C ALA A 29 -1.58 -13.36 6.56
N MET A 30 -0.29 -13.40 6.21
CA MET A 30 0.19 -14.03 4.98
C MET A 30 0.18 -15.54 5.04
N ARG A 31 0.43 -16.17 6.21
CA ARG A 31 0.56 -17.64 6.33
C ARG A 31 -0.57 -18.42 5.65
N PRO A 32 -1.87 -18.08 5.80
CA PRO A 32 -2.95 -18.77 5.09
C PRO A 32 -2.96 -18.57 3.57
N ALA A 33 -2.42 -17.45 3.07
CA ALA A 33 -2.39 -17.11 1.64
C ALA A 33 -1.12 -17.58 0.94
N ALA A 34 0.02 -17.62 1.64
CA ALA A 34 1.34 -17.96 1.13
C ALA A 34 1.70 -19.45 1.32
N ARG A 35 0.93 -20.22 2.10
CA ARG A 35 1.18 -21.66 2.28
C ARG A 35 0.73 -22.43 1.04
N PRO A 36 1.62 -23.19 0.38
CA PRO A 36 1.23 -23.99 -0.76
C PRO A 36 0.38 -25.20 -0.36
N ALA A 37 -0.61 -25.54 -1.19
CA ALA A 37 -1.47 -26.70 -0.99
C ALA A 37 -0.75 -28.03 -1.26
N THR A 38 0.37 -28.01 -1.98
CA THR A 38 1.19 -29.19 -2.31
C THR A 38 2.68 -28.85 -2.32
N SER A 39 3.53 -29.83 -2.02
CA SER A 39 5.00 -29.68 -2.08
C SER A 39 5.44 -29.32 -3.51
N GLY A 40 6.08 -28.16 -3.67
CA GLY A 40 6.55 -27.66 -4.98
C GLY A 40 6.31 -26.16 -5.26
N ALA A 41 6.08 -25.34 -4.23
CA ALA A 41 5.88 -23.90 -4.39
C ALA A 41 7.11 -23.20 -4.98
N ARG A 42 6.85 -22.23 -5.85
CA ARG A 42 7.88 -21.36 -6.42
C ARG A 42 7.97 -20.07 -5.60
N PRO A 43 9.16 -19.43 -5.54
CA PRO A 43 9.27 -18.05 -5.07
C PRO A 43 8.29 -17.15 -5.81
N GLY A 44 7.72 -16.18 -5.12
CA GLY A 44 6.76 -15.26 -5.71
C GLY A 44 6.78 -13.90 -5.04
N LEU A 45 5.71 -13.13 -5.23
CA LEU A 45 5.60 -11.76 -4.74
C LEU A 45 4.33 -11.65 -3.91
N VAL A 46 4.45 -11.17 -2.67
CA VAL A 46 3.28 -10.71 -1.93
C VAL A 46 3.06 -9.23 -2.21
N ASN A 47 1.81 -8.84 -2.40
CA ASN A 47 1.37 -7.46 -2.39
C ASN A 47 0.57 -7.19 -1.12
N LEU A 48 0.93 -6.11 -0.43
CA LEU A 48 0.23 -5.60 0.74
C LEU A 48 -0.34 -4.23 0.37
N LEU A 49 -1.66 -4.07 0.39
CA LEU A 49 -2.33 -2.80 0.18
C LEU A 49 -3.02 -2.38 1.48
N LEU A 50 -2.57 -1.29 2.07
CA LEU A 50 -3.22 -0.63 3.18
C LEU A 50 -4.41 0.18 2.66
N ARG A 51 -5.63 -0.13 3.10
CA ARG A 51 -6.87 0.54 2.67
C ARG A 51 -7.18 1.80 3.48
N HIS A 52 -6.16 2.63 3.71
CA HIS A 52 -6.22 3.84 4.54
C HIS A 52 -5.38 4.94 3.89
N THR A 53 -5.86 6.18 3.94
CA THR A 53 -5.20 7.33 3.30
C THR A 53 -4.36 8.17 4.27
N SER A 54 -4.55 8.00 5.57
CA SER A 54 -3.85 8.73 6.65
C SER A 54 -2.86 7.85 7.44
N ALA A 55 -2.55 6.65 6.94
CA ALA A 55 -1.50 5.77 7.43
C ALA A 55 -0.74 5.18 6.24
N SER A 56 0.47 4.68 6.45
CA SER A 56 1.32 4.13 5.37
C SER A 56 2.02 2.84 5.75
N LEU A 57 2.48 2.11 4.73
CA LEU A 57 3.34 0.95 4.89
C LEU A 57 4.73 1.25 4.32
N THR A 58 5.77 0.87 5.05
CA THR A 58 7.16 1.00 4.57
C THR A 58 8.02 -0.17 5.06
N VAL A 59 9.25 -0.28 4.56
CA VAL A 59 10.26 -1.23 5.04
C VAL A 59 11.43 -0.44 5.59
N ASN A 60 11.80 -0.72 6.84
CA ASN A 60 12.92 -0.06 7.50
C ASN A 60 13.58 -0.99 8.53
N GLU A 61 14.51 -0.47 9.33
CA GLU A 61 15.31 -1.24 10.29
C GLU A 61 14.44 -1.95 11.35
N ASN A 62 14.65 -3.24 11.61
CA ASN A 62 13.89 -4.00 12.61
C ASN A 62 14.64 -4.23 13.93
N ALA A 63 15.90 -3.79 14.04
CA ALA A 63 16.77 -4.09 15.16
C ALA A 63 16.67 -3.05 16.28
N ASP A 64 16.94 -1.77 15.98
CA ASP A 64 16.94 -0.72 16.99
C ASP A 64 15.55 -0.04 17.12
N PRO A 65 14.88 -0.11 18.30
CA PRO A 65 13.63 0.62 18.53
C PRO A 65 13.74 2.14 18.39
N THR A 66 14.92 2.74 18.56
CA THR A 66 15.12 4.19 18.45
C THR A 66 14.86 4.69 17.02
N VAL A 67 15.17 3.89 16.00
CA VAL A 67 14.88 4.21 14.58
C VAL A 67 13.41 4.54 14.38
N ARG A 68 12.48 3.82 15.04
CA ARG A 68 11.04 4.10 14.95
C ARG A 68 10.66 5.46 15.56
N THR A 69 11.33 5.84 16.64
CA THR A 69 11.10 7.12 17.31
C THR A 69 11.67 8.27 16.49
N ASP A 70 12.86 8.09 15.93
CA ASP A 70 13.53 9.09 15.11
C ASP A 70 12.81 9.30 13.78
N MET A 71 12.30 8.22 13.15
CA MET A 71 11.50 8.31 11.94
C MET A 71 10.21 9.11 12.18
N GLU A 72 9.49 8.86 13.28
CA GLU A 72 8.32 9.68 13.65
C GLU A 72 8.73 11.15 13.89
N GLY A 73 9.83 11.38 14.60
CA GLY A 73 10.38 12.72 14.82
C GLY A 73 10.78 13.45 13.53
N ALA A 74 11.29 12.72 12.54
CA ALA A 74 11.66 13.25 11.24
C ALA A 74 10.42 13.58 10.40
N LEU A 75 9.42 12.67 10.37
CA LEU A 75 8.15 12.91 9.67
C LEU A 75 7.42 14.13 10.21
N ASN A 76 7.48 14.37 11.52
CA ASN A 76 6.87 15.55 12.16
C ASN A 76 7.59 16.86 11.85
N ARG A 77 8.85 16.80 11.42
CA ARG A 77 9.59 17.96 10.91
C ARG A 77 9.38 18.18 9.43
N LEU A 78 9.23 17.10 8.65
CA LEU A 78 8.98 17.16 7.21
C LEU A 78 7.57 17.66 6.89
N VAL A 79 6.59 17.23 7.68
CA VAL A 79 5.18 17.66 7.56
C VAL A 79 4.63 17.96 8.97
N PRO A 80 4.91 19.17 9.49
CA PRO A 80 4.43 19.61 10.79
C PRO A 80 2.91 19.75 10.85
N GLU A 81 2.32 19.41 12.00
CA GLU A 81 0.90 19.67 12.26
C GLU A 81 0.56 21.16 12.24
N ALA A 82 1.50 22.04 12.61
CA ALA A 82 1.29 23.48 12.56
C ALA A 82 0.97 24.02 11.14
N TRP A 83 1.24 23.26 10.09
CA TRP A 83 0.79 23.63 8.73
C TRP A 83 -0.72 23.58 8.58
N ASN A 84 -1.43 22.86 9.47
CA ASN A 84 -2.88 22.85 9.52
C ASN A 84 -3.47 24.24 9.83
N ASP A 85 -2.75 25.05 10.60
CA ASP A 85 -3.22 26.38 11.02
C ASP A 85 -2.94 27.46 9.96
N SER A 86 -2.06 27.20 8.99
CA SER A 86 -1.54 28.23 8.07
C SER A 86 -1.56 27.88 6.59
N MET A 87 -1.65 26.59 6.23
CA MET A 87 -1.44 26.11 4.86
C MET A 87 -2.56 25.19 4.37
N PHE A 88 -3.05 24.27 5.21
CA PHE A 88 -4.03 23.29 4.79
C PHE A 88 -5.47 23.81 4.90
N THR A 89 -6.30 23.46 3.91
CA THR A 89 -7.73 23.76 3.91
C THR A 89 -8.58 22.57 4.38
N HIS A 90 -8.06 21.35 4.24
CA HIS A 90 -8.71 20.13 4.71
C HIS A 90 -8.31 19.88 6.16
N VAL A 91 -9.19 20.26 7.10
CA VAL A 91 -8.89 20.26 8.54
C VAL A 91 -10.02 19.66 9.39
N ASP A 92 -10.98 19.01 8.71
CA ASP A 92 -12.28 18.66 9.29
C ASP A 92 -12.17 17.58 10.36
N GLU A 93 -11.17 16.70 10.28
CA GLU A 93 -10.97 15.62 11.25
C GLU A 93 -9.88 15.89 12.29
N GLY A 94 -9.42 17.14 12.42
CA GLY A 94 -8.47 17.59 13.43
C GLY A 94 -7.10 18.00 12.89
N PRO A 95 -6.18 18.46 13.77
CA PRO A 95 -4.93 19.12 13.39
C PRO A 95 -3.91 18.20 12.71
N ASP A 96 -4.06 16.88 12.85
CA ASP A 96 -3.19 15.88 12.26
C ASP A 96 -3.75 15.25 10.98
N ASP A 97 -4.92 15.72 10.51
CA ASP A 97 -5.63 15.15 9.37
C ASP A 97 -4.85 15.29 8.05
N MET A 98 -4.79 16.49 7.49
CA MET A 98 -4.04 16.70 6.25
C MET A 98 -2.53 16.39 6.36
N PRO A 99 -1.83 16.69 7.47
CA PRO A 99 -0.46 16.21 7.66
C PRO A 99 -0.31 14.69 7.49
N ALA A 100 -1.26 13.90 8.01
CA ALA A 100 -1.24 12.45 7.86
C ALA A 100 -1.44 12.00 6.41
N HIS A 101 -2.31 12.67 5.65
CA HIS A 101 -2.49 12.42 4.21
C HIS A 101 -1.21 12.69 3.41
N VAL A 102 -0.50 13.78 3.71
CA VAL A 102 0.78 14.08 3.05
C VAL A 102 1.83 13.03 3.41
N LYS A 103 2.01 12.71 4.70
CA LYS A 103 2.98 11.70 5.15
C LYS A 103 2.68 10.32 4.54
N SER A 104 1.41 9.95 4.46
CA SER A 104 0.96 8.72 3.81
C SER A 104 1.33 8.71 2.32
N THR A 105 1.10 9.82 1.61
CA THR A 105 1.44 9.96 0.19
C THR A 105 2.94 9.84 -0.07
N LEU A 106 3.79 10.34 0.84
CA LEU A 106 5.24 10.26 0.71
C LEU A 106 5.80 8.83 0.79
N PHE A 107 5.20 7.97 1.63
CA PHE A 107 5.64 6.57 1.77
C PHE A 107 4.86 5.62 0.88
N GLY A 108 3.58 5.92 0.65
CA GLY A 108 2.64 5.06 -0.03
C GLY A 108 1.94 4.07 0.91
N VAL A 109 0.94 3.41 0.33
CA VAL A 109 0.07 2.45 1.03
C VAL A 109 0.31 1.01 0.57
N THR A 110 1.26 0.81 -0.34
CA THR A 110 1.48 -0.48 -0.99
C THR A 110 2.91 -0.95 -0.80
N LEU A 111 3.08 -2.21 -0.38
CA LEU A 111 4.37 -2.90 -0.42
C LEU A 111 4.28 -4.10 -1.35
N SER A 112 5.38 -4.36 -2.05
CA SER A 112 5.54 -5.56 -2.86
C SER A 112 6.85 -6.25 -2.51
N ILE A 113 6.76 -7.41 -1.88
CA ILE A 113 7.91 -8.08 -1.23
C ILE A 113 8.03 -9.51 -1.75
N PRO A 114 9.23 -9.96 -2.16
CA PRO A 114 9.42 -11.34 -2.57
C PRO A 114 9.16 -12.32 -1.40
N VAL A 115 8.60 -13.47 -1.71
CA VAL A 115 8.40 -14.59 -0.77
C VAL A 115 9.12 -15.82 -1.27
N ASP A 116 9.64 -16.62 -0.34
CA ASP A 116 10.27 -17.89 -0.67
C ASP A 116 9.28 -19.05 -0.77
N ALA A 117 9.81 -20.24 -1.07
CA ALA A 117 9.01 -21.45 -1.23
C ALA A 117 8.26 -21.87 0.04
N ASP A 118 8.69 -21.41 1.22
CA ASP A 118 8.00 -21.65 2.50
C ASP A 118 6.98 -20.56 2.84
N GLY A 119 6.79 -19.57 1.95
CA GLY A 119 5.92 -18.43 2.17
C GLY A 119 6.49 -17.38 3.13
N ARG A 120 7.81 -17.39 3.38
CA ARG A 120 8.48 -16.39 4.21
C ARG A 120 8.89 -15.19 3.37
N LEU A 121 8.77 -14.00 3.96
CA LEU A 121 9.24 -12.75 3.34
C LEU A 121 10.77 -12.81 3.14
N LYS A 122 11.22 -12.59 1.90
CA LYS A 122 12.65 -12.47 1.56
C LYS A 122 13.09 -11.02 1.71
N MET A 123 13.49 -10.66 2.90
CA MET A 123 14.01 -9.34 3.25
C MET A 123 15.44 -9.45 3.77
N GLY A 124 16.18 -8.34 3.76
CA GLY A 124 17.49 -8.26 4.39
C GLY A 124 17.42 -8.45 5.91
N THR A 125 18.54 -8.80 6.53
CA THR A 125 18.64 -9.08 7.98
C THR A 125 18.01 -8.00 8.85
N TRP A 126 18.21 -6.74 8.46
CA TRP A 126 17.75 -5.58 9.21
C TRP A 126 16.39 -5.07 8.74
N GLN A 127 15.78 -5.63 7.71
CA GLN A 127 14.53 -5.11 7.17
C GLN A 127 13.32 -5.69 7.92
N GLY A 128 12.36 -4.82 8.23
CA GLY A 128 11.05 -5.19 8.77
C GLY A 128 9.95 -4.32 8.20
N VAL A 129 8.74 -4.87 8.14
CA VAL A 129 7.56 -4.14 7.67
C VAL A 129 7.04 -3.22 8.77
N TYR A 130 6.92 -1.94 8.43
CA TYR A 130 6.41 -0.89 9.30
C TYR A 130 4.99 -0.49 8.91
N LEU A 131 4.13 -0.33 9.90
CA LEU A 131 2.90 0.46 9.81
C LEU A 131 3.19 1.82 10.44
N CYS A 132 3.17 2.88 9.65
CA CYS A 132 3.29 4.24 10.13
C CYS A 132 1.88 4.82 10.31
N GLU A 133 1.46 4.93 11.56
CA GLU A 133 0.21 5.56 11.97
C GLU A 133 0.46 7.05 12.17
N HIS A 134 -0.14 7.89 11.33
CA HIS A 134 0.14 9.33 11.37
C HIS A 134 -0.87 10.14 12.17
N ARG A 135 -2.01 9.54 12.54
CA ARG A 135 -3.06 10.18 13.34
C ARG A 135 -2.91 9.85 14.83
N ASN A 136 -3.17 10.83 15.71
CA ASN A 136 -3.21 10.65 17.16
C ASN A 136 -4.40 9.81 17.61
N VAL A 137 -5.52 9.96 16.90
CA VAL A 137 -6.70 9.11 16.93
C VAL A 137 -7.15 8.98 15.48
N GLY A 138 -7.47 7.77 15.01
CA GLY A 138 -8.02 7.63 13.65
C GLY A 138 -9.26 8.49 13.46
N GLY A 139 -9.52 8.87 12.20
CA GLY A 139 -10.64 9.75 11.81
C GLY A 139 -11.95 9.40 12.51
N PHE A 140 -12.76 10.41 12.79
CA PHE A 140 -14.03 10.29 13.53
C PHE A 140 -13.96 9.45 14.84
N GLY A 141 -12.79 9.33 15.47
CA GLY A 141 -12.62 8.56 16.71
C GLY A 141 -12.50 7.04 16.49
N GLY A 142 -12.31 6.57 15.26
CA GLY A 142 -12.25 5.14 14.91
C GLY A 142 -11.02 4.37 15.42
N GLY A 143 -10.08 5.07 16.07
CA GLY A 143 -8.84 4.47 16.58
C GLY A 143 -7.88 4.03 15.48
N HIS A 144 -6.98 3.09 15.80
CA HIS A 144 -5.81 2.75 14.98
C HIS A 144 -5.88 1.37 14.33
N ALA A 145 -7.10 0.85 14.12
CA ALA A 145 -7.30 -0.37 13.35
C ALA A 145 -7.16 -0.04 11.86
N ARG A 146 -6.33 -0.81 11.16
CA ARG A 146 -5.99 -0.59 9.76
C ARG A 146 -6.17 -1.88 8.98
N GLU A 147 -6.99 -1.81 7.95
CA GLU A 147 -7.26 -2.93 7.05
C GLU A 147 -6.16 -3.02 5.99
N VAL A 148 -5.61 -4.21 5.83
CA VAL A 148 -4.59 -4.54 4.84
C VAL A 148 -5.10 -5.68 3.97
N VAL A 149 -5.09 -5.48 2.66
CA VAL A 149 -5.32 -6.53 1.67
C VAL A 149 -3.99 -7.20 1.38
N VAL A 150 -3.95 -8.51 1.55
CA VAL A 150 -2.80 -9.37 1.29
C VAL A 150 -3.12 -10.19 0.04
N THR A 151 -2.33 -10.00 -1.01
CA THR A 151 -2.40 -10.81 -2.22
C THR A 151 -1.11 -11.61 -2.35
N ALA A 152 -1.21 -12.94 -2.29
CA ALA A 152 -0.07 -13.85 -2.40
C ALA A 152 -0.24 -14.83 -3.58
N PRO A 153 0.86 -15.40 -4.11
CA PRO A 153 0.77 -16.46 -5.11
C PRO A 153 0.07 -17.69 -4.50
N GLY A 154 -0.92 -18.24 -5.19
CA GLY A 154 -1.65 -19.43 -4.78
C GLY A 154 -0.84 -20.72 -4.98
N GLY A 155 -1.07 -21.72 -4.13
CA GLY A 155 -0.31 -22.97 -4.05
C GLY A 155 -0.55 -24.02 -5.14
N GLY A 156 -1.03 -23.63 -6.33
CA GLY A 156 -1.28 -24.54 -7.45
C GLY A 156 -0.08 -24.65 -8.40
N ARG A 157 0.12 -25.81 -9.04
CA ARG A 157 0.99 -25.90 -10.22
C ARG A 157 0.36 -25.04 -11.33
N SER A 158 1.03 -23.96 -11.75
CA SER A 158 0.60 -23.19 -12.92
C SER A 158 1.36 -23.68 -14.16
N GLU A 159 0.63 -23.98 -15.22
CA GLU A 159 1.15 -23.85 -16.59
C GLU A 159 1.56 -22.38 -16.81
N ALA A 160 2.45 -22.14 -17.78
CA ALA A 160 3.07 -20.84 -18.07
C ALA A 160 2.14 -19.66 -17.76
N ASN A 161 2.49 -18.89 -16.73
CA ASN A 161 1.74 -17.71 -16.35
C ASN A 161 1.89 -16.68 -17.47
N THR A 162 0.88 -16.53 -18.32
CA THR A 162 0.87 -15.45 -19.32
C THR A 162 0.67 -14.15 -18.56
N ALA A 163 1.77 -13.54 -18.12
CA ALA A 163 1.74 -12.19 -17.59
C ALA A 163 1.27 -11.26 -18.72
N GLY A 164 0.01 -10.85 -18.69
CA GLY A 164 -0.49 -9.77 -19.51
C GLY A 164 0.04 -8.46 -18.98
N GLN A 165 0.63 -7.64 -19.83
CA GLN A 165 0.99 -6.26 -19.51
C GLN A 165 0.08 -5.33 -20.30
N THR A 166 -0.69 -4.51 -19.58
CA THR A 166 -1.49 -3.44 -20.17
C THR A 166 -0.82 -2.11 -19.87
N THR A 167 -0.68 -1.26 -20.87
CA THR A 167 -0.17 0.11 -20.69
C THR A 167 -1.36 1.06 -20.69
N LEU A 168 -1.56 1.79 -19.61
CA LEU A 168 -2.56 2.85 -19.49
C LEU A 168 -1.87 4.19 -19.74
N THR A 169 -2.37 5.00 -20.67
CA THR A 169 -1.89 6.37 -20.87
C THR A 169 -2.89 7.34 -20.26
N VAL A 170 -2.46 8.14 -19.30
CA VAL A 170 -3.29 9.13 -18.62
C VAL A 170 -2.68 10.52 -18.81
N THR A 171 -3.50 11.49 -19.23
CA THR A 171 -3.09 12.89 -19.37
C THR A 171 -3.61 13.70 -18.20
N ALA A 172 -2.71 14.29 -17.41
CA ALA A 172 -3.09 15.19 -16.33
C ALA A 172 -3.68 16.51 -16.91
N PRO A 173 -4.80 17.03 -16.39
CA PRO A 173 -5.42 18.24 -16.91
C PRO A 173 -4.63 19.53 -16.59
N GLY A 174 -3.59 19.44 -15.75
CA GLY A 174 -2.72 20.56 -15.39
C GLY A 174 -1.82 20.24 -14.20
N ARG A 175 -1.14 21.26 -13.65
CA ARG A 175 -0.32 21.11 -12.43
C ARG A 175 -1.21 20.75 -11.23
N GLY A 176 -0.90 19.67 -10.53
CA GLY A 176 -1.57 19.28 -9.29
C GLY A 176 -1.62 17.77 -9.08
N CYS A 177 -2.30 17.35 -8.01
CA CYS A 177 -2.68 15.96 -7.77
C CYS A 177 -4.10 15.76 -8.32
N HIS A 178 -4.31 14.69 -9.09
CA HIS A 178 -5.58 14.41 -9.75
C HIS A 178 -6.05 13.00 -9.38
N ASP A 179 -7.33 12.86 -9.03
CA ASP A 179 -7.94 11.54 -8.93
C ASP A 179 -8.18 10.99 -10.34
N ILE A 180 -7.53 9.87 -10.65
CA ILE A 180 -7.60 9.20 -11.95
C ILE A 180 -8.27 7.82 -11.84
N THR A 181 -8.88 7.51 -10.70
CA THR A 181 -9.46 6.18 -10.44
C THR A 181 -10.50 5.82 -11.51
N ALA A 182 -11.43 6.73 -11.80
CA ALA A 182 -12.45 6.52 -12.83
C ALA A 182 -11.85 6.33 -14.24
N LEU A 183 -10.72 6.97 -14.55
CA LEU A 183 -10.03 6.79 -15.84
C LEU A 183 -9.43 5.38 -15.95
N ILE A 184 -8.81 4.90 -14.87
CA ILE A 184 -8.26 3.55 -14.80
C ILE A 184 -9.38 2.51 -14.91
N GLU A 185 -10.48 2.70 -14.16
CA GLU A 185 -11.62 1.78 -14.17
C GLU A 185 -12.29 1.69 -15.54
N ALA A 186 -12.43 2.81 -16.25
CA ALA A 186 -13.01 2.84 -17.60
C ALA A 186 -12.17 2.03 -18.61
N GLU A 187 -10.84 2.08 -18.50
CA GLU A 187 -9.94 1.34 -19.40
C GLU A 187 -9.86 -0.16 -19.05
N LEU A 188 -10.04 -0.51 -17.78
CA LEU A 188 -10.09 -1.91 -17.33
C LEU A 188 -11.45 -2.58 -17.56
N ALA A 189 -12.51 -1.82 -17.85
CA ALA A 189 -13.83 -2.36 -18.12
C ALA A 189 -13.85 -3.22 -19.41
N PRO A 190 -14.66 -4.29 -19.49
CA PRO A 190 -14.78 -5.08 -20.71
C PRO A 190 -15.25 -4.21 -21.89
N GLY A 191 -14.36 -3.97 -22.86
CA GLY A 191 -14.64 -3.11 -24.02
C GLY A 191 -14.15 -1.65 -23.91
N GLY A 192 -13.42 -1.30 -22.84
CA GLY A 192 -12.75 -0.01 -22.67
C GLY A 192 -11.64 0.19 -23.69
N GLY A 193 -11.96 0.90 -24.77
CA GLY A 193 -11.02 1.32 -25.79
C GLY A 193 -11.57 2.60 -26.40
N LEU A 194 -11.46 3.71 -25.68
CA LEU A 194 -11.79 5.02 -26.26
C LEU A 194 -10.75 5.37 -27.32
N GLY A 195 -11.10 5.02 -28.56
CA GLY A 195 -10.79 5.78 -29.76
C GLY A 195 -9.34 6.19 -29.96
N VAL A 196 -8.64 5.42 -30.81
CA VAL A 196 -7.57 5.98 -31.65
C VAL A 196 -8.10 7.25 -32.31
N GLY A 197 -7.68 8.41 -31.80
CA GLY A 197 -7.97 9.69 -32.42
C GLY A 197 -7.43 9.65 -33.84
N ARG A 198 -8.33 9.64 -34.83
CA ARG A 198 -7.99 9.95 -36.21
C ARG A 198 -7.42 11.36 -36.20
N GLY A 199 -6.09 11.47 -36.36
CA GLY A 199 -5.45 12.70 -36.78
C GLY A 199 -6.03 13.07 -38.15
N GLY A 200 -7.00 13.97 -38.15
CA GLY A 200 -7.49 14.63 -39.35
C GLY A 200 -6.41 15.55 -39.86
N GLY A 201 -5.65 15.08 -40.85
CA GLY A 201 -4.99 15.97 -41.79
C GLY A 201 -6.06 16.74 -42.57
N GLY A 202 -5.99 18.06 -42.50
CA GLY A 202 -6.74 19.01 -43.31
C GLY A 202 -5.82 20.21 -43.54
N GLY A 203 -5.67 20.59 -44.80
CA GLY A 203 -4.66 21.53 -45.31
C GLY A 203 -4.88 23.00 -44.96
#